data_AF-D2BGG2-F1
#
_entry.id   AF-D2BGG2-F1
#
_cell.length_a   1.000
_cell.length_b   1.000
_cell.length_c   1.000
_cell.angle_alpha   90.00
_cell.angle_beta   90.00
_cell.angle_gamma   90.00
#
_symmetry.space_group_name_H-M   'P 1'
#
loop_
_entity.id
_entity.type
_entity.pdbx_description
1 polymer ?
#
loop_
_entity_poly.entity_id
_entity_poly.type
_entity_poly.pdbx_seq_one_letter_code
_entity_poly.pdbx_strand_id
1 'polypeptide(L)'
;MPIKWNALLVSEAMDMVEGYVNQAIEPLEQAKLVATEARKIPNLPGYIDQHLVRLISEIERVTGGILPWNQQPHPGNVRAAITSVRESIPSGMVEAEKQKLDNGKQLSLVR
;
A
#
# COMPACT_ATOMS: atom_id res chain seq x y z
N MET A 1 -31.38 3.94 -1.50
CA MET A 1 -30.95 4.54 -2.78
C MET A 1 -29.68 3.82 -3.20
N PRO A 2 -29.55 3.27 -4.42
CA PRO A 2 -28.28 2.71 -4.85
C PRO A 2 -27.28 3.86 -4.96
N ILE A 3 -26.23 3.81 -4.15
CA ILE A 3 -25.09 4.73 -4.29
C ILE A 3 -24.48 4.45 -5.66
N LYS A 4 -24.57 5.41 -6.57
CA LYS A 4 -23.90 5.33 -7.88
C LYS A 4 -22.46 5.75 -7.67
N TRP A 5 -21.58 4.78 -7.41
CA TRP A 5 -20.13 4.97 -7.38
C TRP A 5 -19.53 4.47 -8.69
N ASN A 6 -18.34 4.97 -9.05
CA ASN A 6 -17.65 4.59 -10.27
C ASN A 6 -16.44 3.71 -9.90
N ALA A 7 -16.52 2.43 -10.22
CA ALA A 7 -15.47 1.46 -9.92
C ALA A 7 -14.16 1.73 -10.67
N LEU A 8 -14.22 2.30 -11.88
CA LEU A 8 -13.04 2.70 -12.64
C LEU A 8 -12.27 3.80 -11.92
N LEU A 9 -12.96 4.86 -11.46
CA LEU A 9 -12.31 5.95 -10.72
C LEU A 9 -11.69 5.48 -9.41
N VAL A 10 -12.34 4.54 -8.70
CA VAL A 10 -11.77 3.95 -7.48
C VAL A 10 -10.51 3.14 -7.81
N SER A 11 -10.53 2.35 -8.88
CA SER A 11 -9.36 1.58 -9.32
C SER A 11 -8.19 2.49 -9.67
N GLU A 12 -8.42 3.53 -10.48
CA GLU A 12 -7.39 4.50 -10.87
C GLU A 12 -6.84 5.26 -9.66
N ALA A 13 -7.69 5.60 -8.69
CA ALA A 13 -7.24 6.20 -7.43
C ALA A 13 -6.32 5.26 -6.66
N MET A 14 -6.61 3.96 -6.60
CA MET A 14 -5.74 2.98 -5.96
C MET A 14 -4.42 2.79 -6.71
N ASP A 15 -4.41 2.88 -8.05
CA ASP A 15 -3.17 2.86 -8.85
C ASP A 15 -2.26 4.05 -8.49
N MET A 16 -2.82 5.25 -8.34
CA MET A 16 -2.07 6.43 -7.92
C MET A 16 -1.55 6.29 -6.49
N VAL A 17 -2.39 5.84 -5.55
CA VAL A 17 -1.98 5.61 -4.14
C VAL A 17 -0.83 4.60 -4.07
N GLU A 18 -0.95 3.48 -4.79
CA GLU A 18 0.10 2.47 -4.86
C GLU A 18 1.40 3.04 -5.44
N GLY A 19 1.31 3.90 -6.45
CA GLY A 19 2.44 4.64 -7.00
C GLY A 19 3.20 5.47 -5.94
N TYR A 20 2.49 6.23 -5.10
CA TYR A 20 3.11 6.99 -4.02
C TYR A 20 3.68 6.10 -2.91
N VAL A 21 2.99 5.01 -2.58
CA VAL A 21 3.49 4.06 -1.58
C VAL A 21 4.79 3.41 -2.06
N ASN A 22 4.87 3.02 -3.34
CA ASN A 22 6.10 2.47 -3.91
C ASN A 22 7.28 3.44 -3.80
N GLN A 23 7.04 4.74 -4.01
CA GLN A 23 8.08 5.78 -3.85
C GLN A 23 8.53 5.95 -2.40
N ALA A 24 7.64 5.69 -1.42
CA ALA A 24 7.95 5.81 0.00
C ALA A 24 8.67 4.58 0.59
N ILE A 25 8.53 3.39 -0.02
CA ILE A 25 9.11 2.16 0.54
C ILE A 25 10.62 2.20 0.60
N GLU A 26 11.31 2.56 -0.49
CA GLU A 26 12.78 2.53 -0.53
C GLU A 26 13.41 3.43 0.56
N PRO A 27 12.99 4.70 0.74
CA PRO A 27 13.46 5.52 1.86
C PRO A 27 13.21 4.92 3.24
N LEU A 28 12.07 4.25 3.45
CA LEU A 28 11.74 3.59 4.70
C LEU A 28 12.65 2.36 4.95
N GLU A 29 12.95 1.58 3.91
CA GLU A 29 13.90 0.48 4.00
C GLU A 29 15.31 0.98 4.34
N GLN A 30 15.75 2.09 3.75
CA GLN A 30 17.02 2.74 4.12
C GLN A 30 17.01 3.20 5.59
N ALA A 31 15.92 3.82 6.06
CA ALA A 31 15.77 4.21 7.46
C ALA A 31 15.85 2.99 8.41
N LYS A 32 15.25 1.85 8.02
CA LYS A 32 15.34 0.59 8.77
C LYS A 32 16.77 0.09 8.86
N LEU A 33 17.52 0.13 7.76
CA LEU A 33 18.92 -0.28 7.73
C LEU A 33 19.75 0.58 8.70
N VAL A 34 19.61 1.91 8.65
CA VAL A 34 20.32 2.83 9.55
C VAL A 34 19.93 2.57 11.01
N ALA A 35 18.64 2.40 11.31
CA ALA A 35 18.18 2.08 12.66
C ALA A 35 18.74 0.74 13.16
N THR A 36 18.88 -0.25 12.29
CA THR A 36 19.47 -1.55 12.60
C THR A 36 20.96 -1.43 12.92
N GLU A 37 21.71 -0.63 12.16
CA GLU A 37 23.12 -0.35 12.44
C GLU A 37 23.29 0.44 13.75
N ALA A 38 22.39 1.38 14.05
CA ALA A 38 22.42 2.15 15.31
C ALA A 38 22.34 1.27 16.56
N ARG A 39 21.68 0.09 16.48
CA ARG A 39 21.63 -0.88 17.59
C ARG A 39 22.98 -1.52 17.91
N LYS A 40 23.95 -1.42 17.00
CA LYS A 40 25.31 -1.97 17.19
C LYS A 40 26.26 -0.99 17.88
N ILE A 41 25.80 0.21 18.24
CA ILE A 41 26.63 1.20 18.95
C ILE A 41 27.06 0.62 20.31
N PRO A 42 28.37 0.60 20.64
CA PRO A 42 28.84 0.10 21.92
C PRO A 42 28.27 0.90 23.10
N ASN A 43 27.97 0.21 24.20
CA ASN A 43 27.42 0.80 25.42
C ASN A 43 26.08 1.54 25.22
N LEU A 44 25.28 1.15 24.22
CA LEU A 44 23.95 1.71 24.00
C LEU A 44 23.04 1.48 25.23
N PRO A 45 22.46 2.54 25.82
CA PRO A 45 21.50 2.38 26.90
C PRO A 45 20.30 1.54 26.48
N GLY A 46 19.86 0.61 27.33
CA GLY A 46 18.79 -0.33 26.99
C GLY A 46 17.46 0.33 26.59
N TYR A 47 17.12 1.48 27.16
CA TYR A 47 15.91 2.21 26.76
C TYR A 47 16.00 2.76 25.33
N ILE A 48 17.21 3.13 24.86
CA ILE A 48 17.42 3.57 23.48
C ILE A 48 17.30 2.38 22.53
N ASP A 49 17.87 1.22 22.86
CA ASP A 49 17.70 0.00 22.04
C ASP A 49 16.22 -0.36 21.90
N GLN A 50 15.44 -0.28 22.98
CA GLN A 50 13.99 -0.52 22.94
C GLN A 50 13.26 0.43 21.98
N HIS A 51 13.64 1.72 21.96
CA HIS A 51 13.08 2.67 21.00
C HIS A 51 13.46 2.36 19.55
N LEU A 52 14.70 1.93 19.31
CA LEU A 52 15.17 1.52 17.97
C LEU A 52 14.45 0.26 17.49
N VAL A 53 14.29 -0.76 18.36
CA VAL A 53 13.52 -1.97 18.06
C VAL A 53 12.09 -1.60 17.68
N ARG A 54 11.44 -0.73 18.45
CA ARG A 54 10.09 -0.25 18.14
C ARG A 54 10.04 0.45 16.78
N LEU A 55 10.98 1.36 16.50
CA LEU A 55 11.05 2.06 15.22
C LEU A 55 11.17 1.09 14.03
N ILE A 56 12.08 0.11 14.13
CA ILE A 56 12.27 -0.94 13.11
C ILE A 56 10.95 -1.70 12.89
N SER A 57 10.28 -2.12 13.97
CA SER A 57 9.01 -2.83 13.86
C SER A 57 7.88 -1.99 13.25
N GLU A 58 7.80 -0.69 13.53
CA GLU A 58 6.81 0.18 12.88
C GLU A 58 7.10 0.35 11.38
N ILE A 59 8.37 0.44 11.00
CA ILE A 59 8.75 0.47 9.57
C ILE A 59 8.34 -0.83 8.89
N GLU A 60 8.69 -1.99 9.46
CA GLU A 60 8.33 -3.30 8.90
C GLU A 60 6.82 -3.47 8.77
N ARG A 61 6.03 -3.01 9.74
CA ARG A 61 4.57 -3.00 9.65
C ARG A 61 4.06 -2.22 8.44
N VAL A 62 4.72 -1.14 8.04
CA VAL A 62 4.34 -0.32 6.89
C VAL A 62 4.84 -0.95 5.58
N THR A 63 6.13 -1.28 5.50
CA THR A 63 6.79 -1.76 4.27
C THR A 63 6.48 -3.21 3.95
N GLY A 64 6.09 -4.00 4.94
CA GLY A 64 6.09 -5.45 4.85
C GLY A 64 7.43 -6.05 5.23
N GLY A 65 7.51 -7.37 5.17
CA GLY A 65 8.67 -8.14 5.58
C GLY A 65 8.32 -9.59 5.89
N ILE A 66 9.11 -10.22 6.74
CA ILE A 66 8.90 -11.59 7.22
C ILE A 66 8.50 -11.53 8.69
N LEU A 67 7.37 -12.15 9.02
CA LEU A 67 6.88 -12.22 10.39
C LEU A 67 7.81 -13.10 11.24
N PRO A 68 8.30 -12.64 12.41
CA PRO A 68 9.25 -13.39 13.24
C PRO A 68 8.75 -14.76 13.71
N TRP A 69 7.45 -14.89 13.97
CA TRP A 69 6.86 -16.06 14.65
C TRP A 69 6.44 -17.21 13.73
N ASN A 70 6.23 -16.96 12.42
CA ASN A 70 5.84 -18.00 11.46
C ASN A 70 6.63 -17.96 10.15
N GLN A 71 7.60 -17.04 10.02
CA GLN A 71 8.43 -16.85 8.83
C GLN A 71 7.64 -16.61 7.54
N GLN A 72 6.39 -16.14 7.66
CA GLN A 72 5.56 -15.83 6.49
C GLN A 72 5.80 -14.39 6.04
N PRO A 73 5.83 -14.15 4.72
CA PRO A 73 5.85 -12.80 4.20
C PRO A 73 4.54 -12.09 4.54
N HIS A 74 4.62 -10.82 4.92
CA HIS A 74 3.47 -9.93 5.03
C HIS A 74 3.69 -8.71 4.13
N PRO A 75 2.67 -8.25 3.38
CA PRO A 75 2.81 -7.16 2.42
C PRO A 75 2.96 -5.77 3.07
N GLY A 76 2.82 -5.68 4.40
CA GLY A 76 2.71 -4.42 5.12
C GLY A 76 1.27 -3.90 5.13
N ASN A 77 0.93 -3.16 6.18
CA ASN A 77 -0.43 -2.71 6.45
C ASN A 77 -0.96 -1.79 5.35
N VAL A 78 -0.09 -0.97 4.76
CA VAL A 78 -0.49 -0.01 3.72
C VAL A 78 -0.86 -0.73 2.42
N ARG A 79 -0.02 -1.67 1.96
CA ARG A 79 -0.34 -2.49 0.78
C ARG A 79 -1.55 -3.38 1.03
N ALA A 80 -1.64 -3.99 2.21
CA ALA A 80 -2.80 -4.80 2.58
C ALA A 80 -4.11 -3.98 2.48
N ALA A 81 -4.11 -2.74 2.98
CA ALA A 81 -5.28 -1.87 2.89
C ALA A 81 -5.65 -1.52 1.43
N ILE A 82 -4.66 -1.24 0.56
CA ILE A 82 -4.89 -1.01 -0.88
C ILE A 82 -5.52 -2.25 -1.52
N THR A 83 -4.96 -3.42 -1.24
CA THR A 83 -5.49 -4.70 -1.74
C THR A 83 -6.93 -4.91 -1.28
N SER A 84 -7.25 -4.65 -0.01
CA SER A 84 -8.64 -4.78 0.49
C SER A 84 -9.61 -3.85 -0.24
N VAL A 85 -9.20 -2.63 -0.61
CA VAL A 85 -10.03 -1.74 -1.42
C VAL A 85 -10.28 -2.34 -2.80
N ARG A 86 -9.23 -2.87 -3.46
CA ARG A 86 -9.34 -3.50 -4.77
C ARG A 86 -10.24 -4.73 -4.75
N GLU A 87 -10.06 -5.60 -3.76
CA GLU A 87 -10.86 -6.83 -3.58
C GLU A 87 -12.32 -6.54 -3.25
N SER A 88 -12.62 -5.35 -2.70
CA SER A 88 -13.99 -4.91 -2.44
C SER A 88 -14.72 -4.46 -3.72
N ILE A 89 -14.02 -4.30 -4.86
CA ILE A 89 -14.63 -3.99 -6.14
C ILE A 89 -15.17 -5.28 -6.77
N PRO A 90 -16.49 -5.40 -7.03
CA PRO A 90 -17.04 -6.59 -7.68
C PRO A 90 -16.41 -6.84 -9.05
N SER A 91 -16.12 -8.12 -9.33
CA SER A 91 -15.56 -8.55 -10.63
C SER A 91 -16.43 -8.08 -11.80
N GLY A 92 -15.81 -7.59 -12.87
CA GLY A 92 -16.50 -7.08 -14.06
C GLY A 92 -17.05 -5.65 -13.92
N MET A 93 -17.02 -5.05 -12.73
CA MET A 93 -17.56 -3.70 -12.53
C MET A 93 -16.64 -2.62 -13.14
N VAL A 94 -15.33 -2.80 -13.06
CA VAL A 94 -14.36 -1.87 -13.70
C VAL A 94 -14.52 -1.90 -15.22
N GLU A 95 -14.64 -3.09 -15.80
CA GLU A 95 -14.84 -3.31 -17.23
C GLU A 95 -16.18 -2.73 -17.71
N ALA A 96 -17.24 -2.93 -16.93
CA ALA A 96 -18.54 -2.34 -17.22
C ALA A 96 -18.51 -0.80 -17.22
N GLU A 97 -17.78 -0.18 -16.28
CA GLU A 97 -17.61 1.29 -16.27
C GLU A 97 -16.74 1.77 -17.44
N LYS A 98 -15.67 1.03 -17.82
CA LYS A 98 -14.87 1.33 -19.03
C LYS A 98 -15.72 1.29 -20.31
N GLN A 99 -16.52 0.24 -20.49
CA GLN A 99 -17.41 0.10 -21.66
C GLN A 99 -18.46 1.21 -21.73
N LYS A 100 -19.03 1.63 -20.60
CA LYS A 100 -19.97 2.77 -20.56
C LYS A 100 -19.29 4.07 -21.01
N LEU A 101 -18.05 4.30 -20.57
CA LEU A 101 -17.28 5.48 -20.97
C LEU A 101 -16.99 5.48 -22.48
N ASP A 102 -16.58 4.34 -23.03
CA ASP A 102 -16.27 4.20 -24.46
C ASP A 102 -17.51 4.34 -25.33
N ASN A 103 -18.63 3.71 -24.96
CA ASN A 103 -19.91 3.84 -25.65
C ASN A 103 -20.48 5.27 -25.58
N GLY A 104 -20.30 5.96 -24.43
CA GLY A 104 -20.68 7.36 -24.26
C GLY A 104 -19.88 8.31 -25.17
N LYS A 105 -18.59 8.04 -25.37
CA LYS A 105 -17.76 8.76 -26.35
C LYS A 105 -18.20 8.45 -27.78
N GLN A 106 -18.53 7.20 -28.10
CA GLN A 106 -18.96 6.80 -29.45
C GLN A 106 -20.29 7.45 -29.87
N LEU A 107 -21.27 7.54 -28.95
CA LEU A 107 -22.54 8.23 -29.21
C LEU A 107 -22.37 9.76 -29.42
N SER A 108 -21.32 10.37 -28.87
CA SER A 108 -21.03 11.80 -29.09
C SER A 108 -20.44 12.11 -30.48
N LEU A 109 -19.94 11.09 -31.19
CA LEU A 109 -19.29 11.21 -32.50
C LEU A 109 -20.25 11.00 -33.69
N VAL A 110 -21.51 10.61 -33.43
CA VAL A 110 -22.55 10.56 -34.45
C VAL A 110 -23.35 11.87 -34.38
N ARG A 111 -23.00 12.84 -35.24
CA ARG A 111 -23.77 14.07 -35.46
C ARG A 111 -23.99 14.29 -36.94
#